data_AF-A0A2T1DKK0-F1
#
_entry.id   AF-A0A2T1DKK0-F1
#
_cell.length_a   1.000
_cell.length_b   1.000
_cell.length_c   1.000
_cell.angle_alpha   90.00
_cell.angle_beta   90.00
_cell.angle_gamma   90.00
#
_symmetry.space_group_name_H-M   'P 1'
#
loop_
_entity.id
_entity.type
_entity.pdbx_description
1 polymer ?
#
loop_
_entity_poly.entity_id
_entity_poly.type
_entity_poly.pdbx_seq_one_letter_code
_entity_poly.pdbx_strand_id
1 'polypeptide(L)'
;MAALHDIAQQIANNGDSAWQQASQPSSLGYDFLDPNAPVHYVKGSKGTLVVQVLADNSILGQDTPDYKQAGIATTYLVTDQGPISVIVNWVEKLGPAIASVAIAPALLAILGAFKTFLQSYLTRAYSAIAEGATDSATVSEEAATEAAEDAAIDGEVVADEVALSLTFSPLAIVGIAVAAIAAIIAIILFFLAKTMICLVKIFNYTDQTLNLALCYEYDLVAKEVPQSGSMPPIGIAPAPPGVKPLDSVIYRADYQFQNDSSVNGLGVVIHGDGSGDFPGMTAVIDIPAVGNNSLYVDLKNTEDWDQLYENIDHGQYDQLTMGVSNSGYQLSIATNQLRGESPSPITGETGYFYEYLIVIEKGAS
;
A
#
# COMPACT_ATOMS: atom_id res chain seq x y z
N MET A 1 -7.67 6.74 1.38
CA MET A 1 -6.82 7.00 0.19
C MET A 1 -7.27 8.15 -0.72
N ALA A 2 -8.56 8.29 -1.06
CA ALA A 2 -9.02 9.32 -2.01
C ALA A 2 -8.70 10.77 -1.60
N ALA A 3 -8.65 11.06 -0.29
CA ALA A 3 -8.28 12.38 0.23
C ALA A 3 -6.79 12.70 0.05
N LEU A 4 -5.89 11.74 0.33
CA LEU A 4 -4.45 11.93 0.16
C LEU A 4 -4.06 12.10 -1.31
N HIS A 5 -4.68 11.32 -2.21
CA HIS A 5 -4.45 11.45 -3.65
C HIS A 5 -4.84 12.84 -4.18
N ASP A 6 -6.01 13.34 -3.78
CA ASP A 6 -6.48 14.68 -4.14
C ASP A 6 -5.54 15.78 -3.61
N ILE A 7 -5.05 15.65 -2.38
CA ILE A 7 -4.06 16.59 -1.81
C ILE A 7 -2.73 16.52 -2.57
N ALA A 8 -2.22 15.32 -2.85
CA ALA A 8 -0.98 15.13 -3.60
C ALA A 8 -1.08 15.77 -4.99
N GLN A 9 -2.23 15.63 -5.66
CA GLN A 9 -2.51 16.28 -6.93
C GLN A 9 -2.54 17.82 -6.80
N GLN A 10 -3.18 18.36 -5.75
CA GLN A 10 -3.18 19.81 -5.51
C GLN A 10 -1.76 20.36 -5.31
N ILE A 11 -0.92 19.64 -4.57
CA ILE A 11 0.47 20.00 -4.30
C ILE A 11 1.30 19.91 -5.58
N ALA A 12 1.19 18.80 -6.33
CA ALA A 12 1.95 18.59 -7.55
C ALA A 12 1.64 19.65 -8.63
N ASN A 13 0.36 20.00 -8.79
CA ASN A 13 -0.07 20.95 -9.81
C ASN A 13 0.21 22.41 -9.47
N ASN A 14 0.12 22.78 -8.19
CA ASN A 14 0.17 24.17 -7.75
C ASN A 14 1.46 24.52 -6.98
N GLY A 15 2.29 23.55 -6.62
CA GLY A 15 3.52 23.72 -5.85
C GLY A 15 3.28 24.51 -4.56
N ASP A 16 4.12 25.53 -4.33
CA ASP A 16 4.02 26.40 -3.17
C ASP A 16 2.65 27.07 -3.02
N SER A 17 1.96 27.36 -4.12
CA SER A 17 0.67 28.03 -4.09
C SER A 17 -0.48 27.14 -3.61
N ALA A 18 -0.27 25.82 -3.53
CA ALA A 18 -1.19 24.90 -2.87
C ALA A 18 -1.24 25.14 -1.35
N TRP A 19 -0.12 25.59 -0.78
CA TRP A 19 0.05 25.71 0.65
C TRP A 19 -0.44 27.05 1.15
N GLN A 20 -1.21 26.99 2.24
CA GLN A 20 -1.68 28.13 2.99
C GLN A 20 -1.03 28.10 4.37
N GLN A 21 -0.89 29.27 4.98
CA GLN A 21 -0.41 29.40 6.35
C GLN A 21 -1.53 29.98 7.21
N ALA A 22 -1.82 29.34 8.33
CA ALA A 22 -2.66 29.93 9.37
C ALA A 22 -1.78 30.26 10.58
N SER A 23 -1.70 31.55 10.90
CA SER A 23 -1.08 32.05 12.13
C SER A 23 -1.91 31.77 13.38
N GLN A 24 -3.22 31.51 13.20
CA GLN A 24 -4.14 31.06 14.23
C GLN A 24 -4.86 29.80 13.75
N PRO A 25 -4.43 28.60 14.19
CA PRO A 25 -5.00 27.33 13.74
C PRO A 25 -6.47 27.15 14.10
N SER A 26 -6.95 27.89 15.12
CA SER A 26 -8.38 27.96 15.45
C SER A 26 -9.25 28.43 14.27
N SER A 27 -8.68 29.16 13.31
CA SER A 27 -9.37 29.54 12.07
C SER A 27 -9.71 28.35 11.16
N LEU A 28 -9.08 27.20 11.37
CA LEU A 28 -9.36 25.96 10.65
C LEU A 28 -10.49 25.15 11.29
N GLY A 29 -10.93 25.51 12.50
CA GLY A 29 -12.01 24.81 13.21
C GLY A 29 -11.60 23.45 13.78
N TYR A 30 -10.30 23.19 13.91
CA TYR A 30 -9.75 21.96 14.46
C TYR A 30 -9.32 22.16 15.91
N ASP A 31 -10.01 21.49 16.83
CA ASP A 31 -9.81 21.58 18.28
C ASP A 31 -8.58 20.82 18.78
N PHE A 32 -8.05 19.90 17.97
CA PHE A 32 -6.82 19.14 18.25
C PHE A 32 -5.53 19.90 17.92
N LEU A 33 -5.60 21.04 17.23
CA LEU A 33 -4.43 21.87 16.93
C LEU A 33 -4.12 22.80 18.09
N ASP A 34 -2.84 23.01 18.40
CA ASP A 34 -2.46 24.03 19.38
C ASP A 34 -2.82 25.42 18.82
N PRO A 35 -3.63 26.23 19.51
CA PRO A 35 -4.10 27.51 19.01
C PRO A 35 -2.99 28.58 18.88
N ASN A 36 -1.81 28.35 19.46
CA ASN A 36 -0.69 29.29 19.51
C ASN A 36 0.47 28.92 18.57
N ALA A 37 0.40 27.78 17.89
CA ALA A 37 1.46 27.33 17.01
C ALA A 37 1.06 27.47 15.53
N PRO A 38 1.91 28.08 14.67
CA PRO A 38 1.58 28.25 13.26
C PRO A 38 1.40 26.90 12.56
N VAL A 39 0.54 26.88 11.55
CA VAL A 39 0.32 25.68 10.73
C VAL A 39 0.42 26.01 9.24
N HIS A 40 1.02 25.09 8.50
CA HIS A 40 0.85 25.01 7.05
C HIS A 40 -0.22 23.99 6.73
N TYR A 41 -1.03 24.28 5.71
CA TYR A 41 -2.06 23.35 5.29
C TYR A 41 -2.36 23.43 3.80
N VAL A 42 -2.90 22.33 3.27
CA VAL A 42 -3.40 22.20 1.90
C VAL A 42 -4.81 21.66 1.97
N LYS A 43 -5.76 22.35 1.33
CA LYS A 43 -7.15 21.89 1.23
C LYS A 43 -7.38 21.16 -0.09
N GLY A 44 -7.76 19.89 0.01
CA GLY A 44 -8.36 19.14 -1.08
C GLY A 44 -9.90 19.23 -1.03
N SER A 45 -10.53 18.69 -2.06
CA SER A 45 -11.98 18.44 -2.12
C SER A 45 -12.46 17.38 -1.12
N LYS A 46 -11.59 16.47 -0.69
CA LYS A 46 -11.93 15.31 0.18
C LYS A 46 -11.24 15.32 1.55
N GLY A 47 -10.41 16.32 1.83
CA GLY A 47 -9.69 16.41 3.10
C GLY A 47 -8.73 17.58 3.15
N THR A 48 -8.08 17.79 4.29
CA THR A 48 -7.07 18.83 4.50
C THR A 48 -5.82 18.20 5.09
N LEU A 49 -4.66 18.42 4.46
CA LEU A 49 -3.37 18.10 5.07
C LEU A 49 -2.94 19.30 5.91
N VAL A 50 -2.60 19.07 7.18
CA VAL A 50 -2.15 20.10 8.12
C VAL A 50 -0.81 19.67 8.68
N VAL A 51 0.12 20.61 8.77
CA VAL A 51 1.42 20.45 9.41
C VAL A 51 1.52 21.48 10.53
N GLN A 52 1.80 21.01 11.74
CA GLN A 52 2.05 21.86 12.91
C GLN A 52 3.38 21.49 13.55
N VAL A 53 4.13 22.50 14.00
CA VAL A 53 5.32 22.31 14.82
C VAL A 53 5.07 22.93 16.19
N LEU A 54 5.18 22.10 17.23
CA LEU A 54 5.14 22.51 18.63
C LEU A 54 6.54 22.43 19.21
N ALA A 55 6.92 23.40 20.04
CA ALA A 55 8.20 23.36 20.71
C ALA A 55 8.15 23.78 22.17
N ASP A 56 9.06 23.21 22.93
CA ASP A 56 9.36 23.58 24.30
C ASP A 56 10.44 24.67 24.31
N ASN A 57 9.97 25.90 24.52
CA ASN A 57 10.83 27.08 24.59
C ASN A 57 11.85 27.01 25.73
N SER A 58 11.58 26.23 26.79
CA SER A 58 12.53 26.07 27.91
C SER A 58 13.75 25.23 27.49
N ILE A 59 13.54 24.27 26.60
CA ILE A 59 14.61 23.45 26.02
C ILE A 59 15.34 24.24 24.93
N LEU A 60 14.61 24.96 24.07
CA LEU A 60 15.21 25.84 23.04
C LEU A 60 16.08 26.96 23.64
N GLY A 61 15.69 27.49 24.80
CA GLY A 61 16.44 28.52 25.52
C GLY A 61 17.58 28.00 26.40
N GLN A 62 17.85 26.70 26.42
CA GLN A 62 18.87 26.09 27.29
C GLN A 62 20.16 25.76 26.51
N ASP A 63 21.31 26.12 27.05
CA ASP A 63 22.60 25.54 26.63
C ASP A 63 22.62 24.06 27.02
N THR A 64 22.75 23.17 26.03
CA THR A 64 22.77 21.73 26.29
C THR A 64 23.89 21.04 25.52
N PRO A 65 24.81 20.33 26.21
CA PRO A 65 25.82 19.52 25.56
C PRO A 65 25.25 18.17 25.06
N ASP A 66 24.03 17.84 25.50
CA ASP A 66 23.30 16.62 25.12
C ASP A 66 22.06 16.96 24.29
N TYR A 67 21.60 15.99 23.53
CA TYR A 67 20.39 16.11 22.72
C TYR A 67 19.20 16.13 23.66
N LYS A 68 18.32 17.12 23.49
CA LYS A 68 17.08 17.23 24.23
C LYS A 68 15.93 17.43 23.28
N GLN A 69 14.89 16.64 23.43
CA GLN A 69 13.64 16.86 22.74
C GLN A 69 13.10 18.26 23.06
N ALA A 70 13.10 19.11 22.05
CA ALA A 70 12.69 20.50 22.08
C ALA A 70 11.33 20.72 21.42
N GLY A 71 10.68 19.69 20.88
CA GLY A 71 9.37 19.82 20.25
C GLY A 71 8.88 18.59 19.52
N ILE A 72 7.78 18.76 18.81
CA ILE A 72 7.21 17.80 17.85
C ILE A 72 6.74 18.50 16.57
N ALA A 73 7.01 17.91 15.42
CA ALA A 73 6.36 18.24 14.16
C ALA A 73 5.30 17.16 13.86
N THR A 74 4.05 17.57 13.63
CA THR A 74 2.93 16.65 13.42
C THR A 74 2.21 16.96 12.11
N THR A 75 1.95 15.90 11.35
CA THR A 75 1.16 15.94 10.12
C THR A 75 -0.18 15.27 10.35
N TYR A 76 -1.26 15.98 10.05
CA TYR A 76 -2.62 15.49 10.09
C TYR A 76 -3.21 15.47 8.69
N LEU A 77 -3.83 14.35 8.32
CA LEU A 77 -4.80 14.31 7.23
C LEU A 77 -6.19 14.35 7.86
N VAL A 78 -6.91 15.44 7.67
CA VAL A 78 -8.25 15.61 8.21
C VAL A 78 -9.26 15.29 7.12
N THR A 79 -10.13 14.31 7.37
CA THR A 79 -11.25 13.96 6.49
C THR A 79 -12.58 14.33 7.15
N ASP A 80 -13.69 14.01 6.48
CA ASP A 80 -15.04 14.08 7.03
C ASP A 80 -15.25 13.16 8.25
N GLN A 81 -14.42 12.13 8.42
CA GLN A 81 -14.45 11.23 9.57
C GLN A 81 -13.63 11.72 10.77
N GLY A 82 -12.89 12.82 10.61
CA GLY A 82 -12.05 13.39 11.66
C GLY A 82 -10.56 13.40 11.32
N PRO A 83 -9.70 13.78 12.29
CA PRO A 83 -8.26 13.83 12.08
C PRO A 83 -7.65 12.43 12.05
N ILE A 84 -6.94 12.13 10.98
CA ILE A 84 -6.04 10.99 10.86
C ILE A 84 -4.63 11.56 11.05
N SER A 85 -3.99 11.27 12.19
CA SER A 85 -2.59 11.64 12.39
C SER A 85 -1.75 10.77 11.47
N VAL A 86 -1.06 11.40 10.52
CA VAL A 86 -0.21 10.68 9.58
C VAL A 86 1.17 10.50 10.19
N ILE A 87 1.71 11.51 10.90
CA ILE A 87 3.10 11.46 11.39
C ILE A 87 3.33 12.36 12.61
N VAL A 88 4.12 11.90 13.59
CA VAL A 88 4.69 12.72 14.67
C VAL A 88 6.21 12.54 14.66
N ASN A 89 6.96 13.64 14.56
CA ASN A 89 8.43 13.66 14.60
C ASN A 89 8.91 14.48 15.79
N TRP A 90 9.92 13.99 16.53
CA TRP A 90 10.53 14.74 17.63
C TRP A 90 11.45 15.82 17.08
N VAL A 91 11.27 17.08 17.45
CA VAL A 91 12.27 18.13 17.21
C VAL A 91 13.28 18.06 18.36
N GLU A 92 14.53 17.70 18.09
CA GLU A 92 15.56 17.53 19.11
C GLU A 92 16.63 18.61 19.00
N LYS A 93 17.09 19.20 20.11
CA LYS A 93 18.07 20.28 20.20
C LYS A 93 19.36 19.85 20.90
N LEU A 94 20.47 20.27 20.30
CA LEU A 94 21.83 20.26 20.82
C LEU A 94 22.43 21.66 20.70
N GLY A 95 23.37 21.99 21.58
CA GLY A 95 24.21 23.19 21.43
C GLY A 95 23.66 24.43 22.16
N PRO A 96 24.06 25.63 21.72
CA PRO A 96 23.84 26.86 22.47
C PRO A 96 22.35 27.22 22.59
N ALA A 97 22.03 28.01 23.61
CA ALA A 97 20.71 28.57 23.83
C ALA A 97 20.31 29.48 22.66
N ILE A 98 19.06 29.33 22.20
CA ILE A 98 18.48 30.24 21.22
C ILE A 98 17.89 31.41 21.99
N ALA A 99 18.24 32.63 21.58
CA ALA A 99 17.64 33.82 22.14
C ALA A 99 16.12 33.75 21.96
N SER A 100 15.35 34.12 22.99
CA SER A 100 13.88 34.00 22.98
C SER A 100 13.23 34.71 21.78
N VAL A 101 13.82 35.79 21.30
CA VAL A 101 13.39 36.55 20.10
C VAL A 101 13.57 35.80 18.78
N ALA A 102 14.46 34.81 18.74
CA ALA A 102 14.77 34.00 17.56
C ALA A 102 14.03 32.64 17.54
N ILE A 103 13.35 32.26 18.62
CA ILE A 103 12.61 30.99 18.71
C ILE A 103 11.44 30.93 17.73
N ALA A 104 10.60 31.97 17.66
CA ALA A 104 9.47 31.97 16.74
C ALA A 104 9.89 31.93 15.25
N PRO A 105 10.90 32.71 14.81
CA PRO A 105 11.51 32.54 13.49
C PRO A 105 12.04 31.12 13.23
N ALA A 106 12.74 30.51 14.19
CA ALA A 106 13.24 29.14 14.05
C ALA A 106 12.12 28.12 13.84
N LEU A 107 11.00 28.25 14.56
CA LEU A 107 9.87 27.34 14.42
C LEU A 107 9.17 27.48 13.07
N LEU A 108 9.02 28.70 12.57
CA LEU A 108 8.48 28.95 11.24
C LEU A 108 9.38 28.35 10.16
N ALA A 109 10.69 28.39 10.36
CA ALA A 109 11.65 27.84 9.43
C ALA A 109 11.66 26.30 9.43
N ILE A 110 11.59 25.67 10.61
CA ILE A 110 11.39 24.20 10.74
C ILE A 110 10.08 23.77 10.05
N LEU A 111 9.00 24.52 10.29
CA LEU A 111 7.71 24.29 9.68
C LEU A 111 7.78 24.45 8.14
N GLY A 112 8.54 25.43 7.65
CA GLY A 112 8.79 25.65 6.22
C GLY A 112 9.55 24.50 5.57
N ALA A 113 10.66 24.04 6.18
CA ALA A 113 11.44 22.92 5.67
C ALA A 113 10.61 21.62 5.60
N PHE A 114 9.77 21.37 6.61
CA PHE A 114 8.86 20.22 6.62
C PHE A 114 7.80 20.30 5.51
N LYS A 115 7.31 21.51 5.23
CA LYS A 115 6.41 21.80 4.11
C LYS A 115 7.10 21.59 2.76
N THR A 116 8.33 22.09 2.58
CA THR A 116 9.13 21.87 1.35
C THR A 116 9.37 20.39 1.09
N PHE A 117 9.72 19.61 2.12
CA PHE A 117 9.87 18.17 2.00
C PHE A 117 8.58 17.50 1.50
N LEU A 118 7.46 17.71 2.20
CA LEU A 118 6.19 17.10 1.82
C LEU A 118 5.77 17.52 0.42
N GLN A 119 6.03 18.76 0.03
CA GLN A 119 5.78 19.24 -1.31
C GLN A 119 6.61 18.49 -2.35
N SER A 120 7.93 18.42 -2.17
CA SER A 120 8.83 17.76 -3.11
C SER A 120 8.53 16.27 -3.22
N TYR A 121 8.33 15.59 -2.09
CA TYR A 121 7.98 14.16 -2.04
C TYR A 121 6.65 13.88 -2.75
N LEU A 122 5.57 14.57 -2.38
CA LEU A 122 4.25 14.32 -2.96
C LEU A 122 4.20 14.69 -4.45
N THR A 123 4.95 15.72 -4.87
CA THR A 123 5.04 16.10 -6.28
C THR A 123 5.75 15.03 -7.09
N ARG A 124 6.93 14.57 -6.65
CA ARG A 124 7.72 13.55 -7.35
C ARG A 124 7.01 12.20 -7.38
N ALA A 125 6.46 11.76 -6.24
CA ALA A 125 5.68 10.54 -6.15
C ALA A 125 4.44 10.60 -7.06
N TYR A 126 3.71 11.72 -7.08
CA TYR A 126 2.57 11.90 -7.96
C TYR A 126 2.97 11.91 -9.45
N SER A 127 4.04 12.61 -9.82
CA SER A 127 4.51 12.67 -11.21
C SER A 127 4.97 11.31 -11.71
N ALA A 128 5.76 10.57 -10.92
CA ALA A 128 6.20 9.24 -11.30
C ALA A 128 5.02 8.26 -11.47
N ILE A 129 4.01 8.32 -10.58
CA ILE A 129 2.77 7.53 -10.74
C ILE A 129 2.00 7.97 -12.00
N ALA A 130 1.91 9.27 -12.27
CA ALA A 130 1.23 9.80 -13.45
C ALA A 130 1.95 9.44 -14.76
N GLU A 131 3.27 9.27 -14.71
CA GLU A 131 4.13 8.85 -15.82
C GLU A 131 4.18 7.32 -16.00
N GLY A 132 3.47 6.56 -15.15
CA GLY A 132 3.30 5.11 -15.29
C GLY A 132 4.38 4.29 -14.60
N ALA A 133 5.10 4.86 -13.63
CA ALA A 133 6.02 4.08 -12.80
C ALA A 133 5.27 2.99 -12.02
N THR A 134 5.76 1.76 -12.12
CA THR A 134 5.14 0.56 -11.53
C THR A 134 5.77 0.14 -10.22
N ASP A 135 7.03 0.50 -9.99
CA ASP A 135 7.77 0.27 -8.74
C ASP A 135 7.64 1.47 -7.81
N SER A 136 6.58 1.46 -7.01
CA SER A 136 6.31 2.57 -6.08
C SER A 136 7.26 2.61 -4.87
N ALA A 137 8.05 1.56 -4.60
CA ALA A 137 9.09 1.60 -3.57
C ALA A 137 10.26 2.42 -4.06
N THR A 138 10.78 2.08 -5.25
CA THR A 138 11.89 2.81 -5.87
C THR A 138 11.51 4.26 -6.13
N VAL A 139 10.32 4.52 -6.69
CA VAL A 139 9.81 5.89 -6.87
C VAL A 139 9.70 6.64 -5.55
N SER A 140 9.15 5.98 -4.52
CA SER A 140 8.99 6.62 -3.23
C SER A 140 10.34 6.86 -2.56
N GLU A 141 11.32 5.97 -2.69
CA GLU A 141 12.68 6.08 -2.14
C GLU A 141 13.52 7.14 -2.88
N GLU A 142 13.37 7.25 -4.21
CA GLU A 142 13.98 8.30 -5.02
C GLU A 142 13.35 9.66 -4.71
N ALA A 143 12.02 9.77 -4.77
CA ALA A 143 11.28 10.99 -4.42
C ALA A 143 11.59 11.46 -3.00
N ALA A 144 11.69 10.51 -2.08
CA ALA A 144 12.12 10.68 -0.71
C ALA A 144 13.51 11.28 -0.58
N THR A 145 14.50 10.66 -1.24
CA THR A 145 15.89 11.06 -1.16
C THR A 145 16.08 12.46 -1.72
N GLU A 146 15.49 12.74 -2.89
CA GLU A 146 15.56 14.05 -3.53
C GLU A 146 14.79 15.13 -2.75
N ALA A 147 13.63 14.79 -2.19
CA ALA A 147 12.91 15.70 -1.31
C ALA A 147 13.68 15.98 -0.01
N ALA A 148 14.44 15.00 0.49
CA ALA A 148 15.33 15.18 1.63
C ALA A 148 16.44 16.19 1.33
N GLU A 149 17.01 16.13 0.13
CA GLU A 149 18.01 17.08 -0.34
C GLU A 149 17.44 18.49 -0.47
N ASP A 150 16.26 18.64 -1.10
CA ASP A 150 15.58 19.94 -1.25
C ASP A 150 15.30 20.60 0.12
N ALA A 151 14.80 19.81 1.07
CA ALA A 151 14.53 20.29 2.43
C ALA A 151 15.80 20.53 3.26
N ALA A 152 16.90 19.82 2.96
CA ALA A 152 18.18 20.04 3.61
C ALA A 152 18.79 21.39 3.23
N ILE A 153 18.64 21.83 1.97
CA ILE A 153 19.09 23.15 1.51
C ILE A 153 18.38 24.27 2.29
N ASP A 154 17.05 24.19 2.41
CA ASP A 154 16.27 25.15 3.20
C ASP A 154 16.65 25.08 4.69
N GLY A 155 16.93 23.89 5.23
CA GLY A 155 17.33 23.69 6.62
C GLY A 155 18.73 24.21 6.96
N GLU A 156 19.68 24.18 6.00
CA GLU A 156 21.05 24.67 6.17
C GLU A 156 21.07 26.20 6.34
N VAL A 157 20.28 26.93 5.53
CA VAL A 157 20.10 28.38 5.64
C VAL A 157 19.62 28.78 7.05
N VAL A 158 18.79 27.94 7.68
CA VAL A 158 18.21 28.17 9.01
C VAL A 158 19.22 27.91 10.13
N ALA A 159 20.07 26.89 9.97
CA ALA A 159 21.12 26.58 10.93
C ALA A 159 22.14 27.73 11.04
N ASP A 160 22.47 28.36 9.92
CA ASP A 160 23.38 29.51 9.85
C ASP A 160 22.79 30.78 10.49
N GLU A 161 21.48 31.02 10.38
CA GLU A 161 20.85 32.21 10.95
C GLU A 161 20.54 32.12 12.45
N VAL A 162 20.36 30.91 13.02
CA VAL A 162 19.82 30.75 14.39
C VAL A 162 20.63 29.83 15.33
N ALA A 163 21.82 29.35 14.93
CA ALA A 163 22.70 28.52 15.76
C ALA A 163 22.00 27.33 16.45
N LEU A 164 21.13 26.66 15.70
CA LEU A 164 20.34 25.51 16.13
C LEU A 164 21.01 24.23 15.63
N SER A 165 21.75 23.53 16.48
CA SER A 165 22.16 22.15 16.19
C SER A 165 21.03 21.24 16.62
N LEU A 166 19.97 21.16 15.83
CA LEU A 166 18.93 20.16 16.05
C LEU A 166 19.45 18.82 15.56
N THR A 167 19.16 17.70 16.22
CA THR A 167 19.78 16.47 15.75
C THR A 167 18.94 15.27 16.10
N PHE A 168 18.61 14.47 15.10
CA PHE A 168 17.68 13.35 15.19
C PHE A 168 18.51 12.08 15.08
N SER A 169 18.60 11.29 16.15
CA SER A 169 19.32 10.01 16.07
C SER A 169 18.51 8.99 15.24
N PRO A 170 19.16 8.02 14.57
CA PRO A 170 20.16 7.18 15.21
C PRO A 170 21.55 7.37 14.57
N LEU A 171 22.30 8.32 15.15
CA LEU A 171 23.74 8.56 15.00
C LEU A 171 24.24 9.43 13.81
N ALA A 172 24.42 10.71 14.15
CA ALA A 172 25.63 11.53 13.95
C ALA A 172 25.86 12.31 12.62
N ILE A 173 25.71 13.63 12.77
CA ILE A 173 26.52 14.76 12.22
C ILE A 173 26.28 15.14 10.74
N VAL A 174 25.83 16.40 10.53
CA VAL A 174 25.50 17.06 9.25
C VAL A 174 24.31 16.41 8.52
N GLY A 175 23.08 16.56 9.03
CA GLY A 175 21.96 15.79 8.48
C GLY A 175 20.63 15.96 9.21
N ILE A 176 20.27 17.19 9.52
CA ILE A 176 19.13 17.54 10.39
C ILE A 176 17.80 17.30 9.68
N ALA A 177 17.73 17.46 8.35
CA ALA A 177 16.54 17.12 7.56
C ALA A 177 16.45 15.61 7.27
N VAL A 178 17.58 14.97 6.94
CA VAL A 178 17.62 13.65 6.30
C VAL A 178 17.12 12.50 7.19
N ALA A 179 17.42 12.50 8.49
CA ALA A 179 17.02 11.41 9.39
C ALA A 179 15.54 11.45 9.79
N ALA A 180 14.96 12.64 10.02
CA ALA A 180 13.53 12.81 10.25
C ALA A 180 12.74 12.47 8.97
N ILE A 181 13.30 12.81 7.81
CA ILE A 181 12.75 12.50 6.50
C ILE A 181 12.73 10.99 6.24
N ALA A 182 13.81 10.25 6.51
CA ALA A 182 13.84 8.78 6.35
C ALA A 182 12.73 8.06 7.16
N ALA A 183 12.43 8.54 8.37
CA ALA A 183 11.33 8.01 9.18
C ALA A 183 9.95 8.37 8.58
N ILE A 184 9.79 9.58 8.01
CA ILE A 184 8.58 10.00 7.30
C ILE A 184 8.34 9.14 6.06
N ILE A 185 9.40 8.82 5.32
CA ILE A 185 9.38 8.00 4.11
C ILE A 185 8.91 6.58 4.44
N ALA A 186 9.48 5.95 5.48
CA ALA A 186 9.07 4.62 5.94
C ALA A 186 7.59 4.57 6.41
N ILE A 187 7.08 5.66 7.00
CA ILE A 187 5.71 5.74 7.52
C ILE A 187 4.70 6.06 6.41
N ILE A 188 5.03 6.96 5.47
CA ILE A 188 4.17 7.19 4.28
C ILE A 188 4.13 5.93 3.40
N LEU A 189 5.23 5.19 3.27
CA LEU A 189 5.25 3.85 2.68
C LEU A 189 4.30 2.89 3.42
N PHE A 190 4.27 2.94 4.76
CA PHE A 190 3.33 2.15 5.58
C PHE A 190 1.86 2.59 5.44
N PHE A 191 1.58 3.85 5.13
CA PHE A 191 0.22 4.37 4.86
C PHE A 191 -0.21 4.25 3.39
N LEU A 192 0.75 4.09 2.48
CA LEU A 192 0.55 3.65 1.09
C LEU A 192 0.51 2.12 1.01
N ALA A 193 0.85 1.39 2.09
CA ALA A 193 0.81 -0.06 2.16
C ALA A 193 -0.62 -0.54 1.94
N LYS A 194 -0.79 -1.32 0.87
CA LYS A 194 -2.04 -1.98 0.55
C LYS A 194 -1.93 -3.39 1.06
N THR A 195 -2.61 -3.72 2.15
CA THR A 195 -2.81 -5.13 2.50
C THR A 195 -3.76 -5.74 1.48
N MET A 196 -3.22 -6.47 0.52
CA MET A 196 -3.98 -7.24 -0.46
C MET A 196 -4.31 -8.61 0.11
N ILE A 197 -5.58 -8.97 0.08
CA ILE A 197 -6.05 -10.30 0.45
C ILE A 197 -6.67 -10.93 -0.79
N CYS A 198 -6.07 -12.02 -1.25
CA CYS A 198 -6.56 -12.80 -2.38
C CYS A 198 -7.18 -14.11 -1.87
N LEU A 199 -8.43 -14.36 -2.25
CA LEU A 199 -9.18 -15.57 -1.92
C LEU A 199 -9.49 -16.31 -3.21
N VAL A 200 -8.96 -17.53 -3.34
CA VAL A 200 -9.19 -18.36 -4.54
C VAL A 200 -10.02 -19.57 -4.16
N LYS A 201 -11.15 -19.74 -4.86
CA LYS A 201 -12.09 -20.85 -4.67
C LYS A 201 -12.09 -21.69 -5.94
N ILE A 202 -11.67 -22.94 -5.84
CA ILE A 202 -11.60 -23.87 -6.98
C ILE A 202 -12.68 -24.92 -6.83
N PHE A 203 -13.51 -25.11 -7.85
CA PHE A 203 -14.59 -26.10 -7.87
C PHE A 203 -14.33 -27.18 -8.93
N ASN A 204 -14.39 -28.44 -8.51
CA ASN A 204 -14.26 -29.58 -9.42
C ASN A 204 -15.64 -30.13 -9.81
N TYR A 205 -16.13 -29.74 -10.99
CA TYR A 205 -17.34 -30.27 -11.63
C TYR A 205 -17.04 -31.38 -12.65
N THR A 206 -15.91 -32.08 -12.49
CA THR A 206 -15.52 -33.20 -13.36
C THR A 206 -15.73 -34.55 -12.68
N ASP A 207 -15.65 -35.62 -13.47
CA ASP A 207 -15.61 -37.00 -12.97
C ASP A 207 -14.19 -37.48 -12.61
N GLN A 208 -13.20 -36.58 -12.60
CA GLN A 208 -11.81 -36.88 -12.27
C GLN A 208 -11.42 -36.38 -10.88
N THR A 209 -10.45 -37.07 -10.27
CA THR A 209 -9.76 -36.55 -9.09
C THR A 209 -8.71 -35.54 -9.56
N LEU A 210 -8.68 -34.35 -8.97
CA LEU A 210 -7.69 -33.32 -9.29
C LEU A 210 -6.64 -33.25 -8.19
N ASN A 211 -5.37 -33.31 -8.54
CA ASN A 211 -4.28 -33.05 -7.59
C ASN A 211 -3.75 -31.66 -7.86
N LEU A 212 -4.07 -30.73 -6.95
CA LEU A 212 -3.70 -29.34 -7.01
C LEU A 212 -2.37 -29.06 -6.31
N ALA A 213 -1.56 -28.21 -6.94
CA ALA A 213 -0.33 -27.67 -6.39
C ALA A 213 -0.26 -26.16 -6.62
N LEU A 214 0.31 -25.45 -5.65
CA LEU A 214 0.76 -24.08 -5.81
C LEU A 214 2.19 -24.14 -6.36
N CYS A 215 2.37 -23.78 -7.62
CA CYS A 215 3.59 -24.01 -8.38
C CYS A 215 4.49 -22.78 -8.47
N TYR A 216 3.93 -21.59 -8.28
CA TYR A 216 4.66 -20.32 -8.26
C TYR A 216 3.99 -19.34 -7.31
N GLU A 217 4.82 -18.50 -6.68
CA GLU A 217 4.43 -17.49 -5.70
C GLU A 217 5.25 -16.23 -5.96
N TYR A 218 4.57 -15.10 -6.11
CA TYR A 218 5.17 -13.78 -6.21
C TYR A 218 4.69 -12.92 -5.06
N ASP A 219 5.67 -12.44 -4.29
CA ASP A 219 5.53 -11.52 -3.16
C ASP A 219 4.38 -11.85 -2.20
N LEU A 220 4.48 -12.97 -1.48
CA LEU A 220 3.49 -13.36 -0.46
C LEU A 220 4.08 -13.18 0.94
N VAL A 221 3.33 -12.49 1.81
CA VAL A 221 3.67 -12.36 3.24
C VAL A 221 3.04 -13.50 4.04
N ALA A 222 1.83 -13.91 3.69
CA ALA A 222 1.17 -15.06 4.30
C ALA A 222 0.35 -15.86 3.26
N LYS A 223 0.20 -17.16 3.52
CA LYS A 223 -0.62 -18.06 2.73
C LYS A 223 -1.29 -19.14 3.56
N GLU A 224 -2.52 -19.48 3.18
CA GLU A 224 -3.25 -20.66 3.62
C GLU A 224 -3.63 -21.46 2.37
N VAL A 225 -3.25 -22.73 2.36
CA VAL A 225 -3.49 -23.66 1.25
C VAL A 225 -4.28 -24.86 1.75
N PRO A 226 -5.04 -25.56 0.89
CA PRO A 226 -5.81 -26.73 1.29
C PRO A 226 -4.94 -27.79 2.00
N GLN A 227 -5.46 -28.37 3.09
CA GLN A 227 -4.76 -29.44 3.82
C GLN A 227 -4.51 -30.69 2.98
N SER A 228 -5.35 -30.93 1.97
CA SER A 228 -5.20 -31.97 0.97
C SER A 228 -5.02 -31.30 -0.38
N GLY A 229 -3.92 -31.62 -1.08
CA GLY A 229 -3.76 -31.24 -2.48
C GLY A 229 -4.73 -32.00 -3.40
N SER A 230 -5.38 -33.07 -2.94
CA SER A 230 -6.30 -33.84 -3.77
C SER A 230 -7.76 -33.40 -3.56
N MET A 231 -8.45 -33.10 -4.67
CA MET A 231 -9.88 -32.80 -4.76
C MET A 231 -10.62 -33.98 -5.42
N PRO A 232 -11.59 -34.59 -4.72
CA PRO A 232 -12.40 -35.66 -5.29
C PRO A 232 -13.25 -35.19 -6.49
N PRO A 233 -13.68 -36.13 -7.36
CA PRO A 233 -14.63 -35.84 -8.43
C PRO A 233 -16.01 -35.45 -7.90
N ILE A 234 -16.84 -34.84 -8.76
CA ILE A 234 -18.26 -34.67 -8.48
C ILE A 234 -18.90 -36.03 -8.19
N GLY A 235 -19.63 -36.13 -7.09
CA GLY A 235 -20.05 -37.43 -6.60
C GLY A 235 -21.22 -37.39 -5.65
N ILE A 236 -21.50 -38.54 -5.06
CA ILE A 236 -22.60 -38.71 -4.11
C ILE A 236 -22.14 -38.20 -2.74
N ALA A 237 -22.99 -37.45 -2.05
CA ALA A 237 -22.68 -36.97 -0.70
C ALA A 237 -22.29 -38.13 0.24
N PRO A 238 -21.36 -37.92 1.18
CA PRO A 238 -21.16 -38.86 2.28
C PRO A 238 -22.49 -39.06 3.03
N ALA A 239 -22.95 -40.29 3.13
CA ALA A 239 -24.23 -40.62 3.75
C ALA A 239 -24.09 -41.76 4.76
N PRO A 240 -24.89 -41.73 5.86
CA PRO A 240 -24.98 -42.87 6.76
C PRO A 240 -25.39 -44.16 6.01
N PRO A 241 -25.02 -45.35 6.51
CA PRO A 241 -25.44 -46.61 5.92
C PRO A 241 -26.95 -46.67 5.69
N GLY A 242 -27.38 -46.99 4.47
CA GLY A 242 -28.79 -47.10 4.09
C GLY A 242 -29.45 -45.80 3.61
N VAL A 243 -28.75 -44.67 3.62
CA VAL A 243 -29.24 -43.39 3.06
C VAL A 243 -28.58 -43.17 1.69
N LYS A 244 -29.39 -43.00 0.64
CA LYS A 244 -28.91 -42.62 -0.69
C LYS A 244 -29.19 -41.12 -0.88
N PRO A 245 -28.16 -40.26 -0.95
CA PRO A 245 -28.33 -38.86 -1.29
C PRO A 245 -28.97 -38.71 -2.67
N LEU A 246 -29.86 -37.74 -2.78
CA LEU A 246 -30.49 -37.36 -4.04
C LEU A 246 -29.63 -36.36 -4.83
N ASP A 247 -28.81 -35.59 -4.13
CA ASP A 247 -28.01 -34.51 -4.69
C ASP A 247 -26.53 -34.92 -4.84
N SER A 248 -25.92 -34.43 -5.93
CA SER A 248 -24.48 -34.51 -6.13
C SER A 248 -23.77 -33.46 -5.29
N VAL A 249 -22.61 -33.82 -4.74
CA VAL A 249 -21.72 -32.91 -4.02
C VAL A 249 -20.57 -32.52 -4.94
N ILE A 250 -20.32 -31.22 -4.98
CA ILE A 250 -19.16 -30.62 -5.63
C ILE A 250 -18.14 -30.28 -4.55
N TYR A 251 -16.91 -30.72 -4.75
CA TYR A 251 -15.82 -30.42 -3.84
C TYR A 251 -15.18 -29.08 -4.21
N ARG A 252 -14.79 -28.33 -3.18
CA ARG A 252 -14.14 -27.02 -3.28
C ARG A 252 -12.81 -27.03 -2.55
N ALA A 253 -11.80 -26.44 -3.17
CA ALA A 253 -10.54 -26.08 -2.51
C ALA A 253 -10.48 -24.56 -2.33
N ASP A 254 -10.09 -24.14 -1.13
CA ASP A 254 -9.97 -22.73 -0.77
C ASP A 254 -8.50 -22.39 -0.52
N TYR A 255 -8.02 -21.34 -1.18
CA TYR A 255 -6.72 -20.74 -0.95
C TYR A 255 -6.91 -19.32 -0.48
N GLN A 256 -6.05 -18.89 0.43
CA GLN A 256 -5.97 -17.51 0.88
C GLN A 256 -4.52 -17.05 0.82
N PHE A 257 -4.31 -15.88 0.23
CA PHE A 257 -3.00 -15.26 0.10
C PHE A 257 -3.07 -13.83 0.61
N GLN A 258 -1.99 -13.38 1.23
CA GLN A 258 -1.86 -12.02 1.73
C GLN A 258 -0.51 -11.44 1.30
N ASN A 259 -0.56 -10.21 0.82
CA ASN A 259 0.59 -9.36 0.59
C ASN A 259 0.35 -8.05 1.38
N ASP A 260 1.35 -7.63 2.17
CA ASP A 260 1.32 -6.36 2.91
C ASP A 260 2.22 -5.28 2.26
N SER A 261 2.68 -5.54 1.03
CA SER A 261 3.55 -4.64 0.28
C SER A 261 2.73 -3.50 -0.34
N SER A 262 3.20 -2.26 -0.18
CA SER A 262 2.64 -1.09 -0.88
C SER A 262 2.89 -1.12 -2.39
N VAL A 263 3.87 -1.91 -2.84
CA VAL A 263 4.61 -1.61 -4.07
C VAL A 263 4.67 -2.74 -5.07
N ASN A 264 4.51 -3.96 -4.59
CA ASN A 264 4.50 -5.16 -5.41
C ASN A 264 3.07 -5.69 -5.50
N GLY A 265 2.82 -6.41 -6.58
CA GLY A 265 1.59 -7.17 -6.72
C GLY A 265 1.59 -8.45 -5.90
N LEU A 266 0.53 -9.22 -6.08
CA LEU A 266 0.40 -10.59 -5.61
C LEU A 266 0.24 -11.50 -6.82
N GLY A 267 1.08 -12.51 -6.93
CA GLY A 267 1.04 -13.46 -8.03
C GLY A 267 1.04 -14.90 -7.58
N VAL A 268 0.20 -15.73 -8.22
CA VAL A 268 0.18 -17.17 -7.96
C VAL A 268 -0.08 -17.97 -9.23
N VAL A 269 0.58 -19.12 -9.36
CA VAL A 269 0.26 -20.14 -10.36
C VAL A 269 -0.23 -21.40 -9.64
N ILE A 270 -1.47 -21.79 -9.91
CA ILE A 270 -2.08 -23.02 -9.38
C ILE A 270 -2.20 -24.02 -10.53
N HIS A 271 -1.62 -25.20 -10.33
CA HIS A 271 -1.66 -26.30 -11.29
C HIS A 271 -2.52 -27.45 -10.77
N GLY A 272 -3.22 -28.13 -11.66
CA GLY A 272 -3.89 -29.41 -11.40
C GLY A 272 -3.38 -30.48 -12.35
N ASP A 273 -2.82 -31.56 -11.80
CA ASP A 273 -2.21 -32.62 -12.60
C ASP A 273 -3.21 -33.29 -13.55
N GLY A 274 -2.76 -33.60 -14.76
CA GLY A 274 -3.50 -34.45 -15.68
C GLY A 274 -3.63 -35.89 -15.18
N SER A 275 -4.80 -36.50 -15.39
CA SER A 275 -5.01 -37.94 -15.14
C SER A 275 -6.06 -38.52 -16.07
N GLY A 276 -5.81 -39.73 -16.59
CA GLY A 276 -6.69 -40.37 -17.57
C GLY A 276 -6.88 -39.49 -18.82
N ASP A 277 -8.13 -39.10 -19.08
CA ASP A 277 -8.50 -38.24 -20.20
C ASP A 277 -8.39 -36.73 -19.89
N PHE A 278 -8.14 -36.36 -18.62
CA PHE A 278 -7.96 -34.96 -18.22
C PHE A 278 -6.52 -34.50 -18.50
N PRO A 279 -6.32 -33.45 -19.32
CA PRO A 279 -4.99 -33.03 -19.76
C PRO A 279 -4.18 -32.24 -18.72
N GLY A 280 -4.77 -31.96 -17.55
CA GLY A 280 -4.25 -31.02 -16.58
C GLY A 280 -4.87 -29.63 -16.73
N MET A 281 -4.67 -28.80 -15.72
CA MET A 281 -5.10 -27.40 -15.72
C MET A 281 -4.03 -26.49 -15.14
N THR A 282 -3.97 -25.27 -15.64
CA THR A 282 -3.15 -24.20 -15.05
C THR A 282 -4.02 -22.97 -14.91
N ALA A 283 -3.94 -22.32 -13.76
CA ALA A 283 -4.57 -21.03 -13.49
C ALA A 283 -3.52 -20.07 -12.94
N VAL A 284 -3.43 -18.90 -13.54
CA VAL A 284 -2.53 -17.83 -13.09
C VAL A 284 -3.38 -16.64 -12.70
N ILE A 285 -3.07 -16.10 -11.53
CA ILE A 285 -3.65 -14.89 -10.99
C ILE A 285 -2.50 -13.94 -10.75
N ASP A 286 -2.58 -12.78 -11.37
CA ASP A 286 -1.68 -11.67 -11.14
C ASP A 286 -2.52 -10.45 -10.72
N ILE A 287 -2.18 -9.90 -9.55
CA ILE A 287 -2.81 -8.75 -8.94
C ILE A 287 -1.73 -7.68 -8.81
N PRO A 288 -1.57 -6.78 -9.80
CA PRO A 288 -0.52 -5.79 -9.73
C PRO A 288 -0.80 -4.76 -8.61
N ALA A 289 0.26 -4.20 -8.03
CA ALA A 289 0.16 -3.08 -7.08
C ALA A 289 -0.66 -1.91 -7.63
N VAL A 290 -0.51 -1.68 -8.94
CA VAL A 290 -1.18 -0.67 -9.74
C VAL A 290 -1.50 -1.28 -11.10
N GLY A 291 -2.79 -1.31 -11.46
CA GLY A 291 -3.21 -1.86 -12.75
C GLY A 291 -4.51 -2.63 -12.64
N ASN A 292 -4.86 -3.30 -13.73
CA ASN A 292 -5.93 -4.29 -13.73
C ASN A 292 -5.32 -5.66 -13.42
N ASN A 293 -6.05 -6.49 -12.68
CA ASN A 293 -5.73 -7.88 -12.45
C ASN A 293 -5.67 -8.64 -13.78
N SER A 294 -4.68 -9.53 -13.90
CA SER A 294 -4.53 -10.41 -15.05
C SER A 294 -4.99 -11.82 -14.68
N LEU A 295 -5.81 -12.41 -15.54
CA LEU A 295 -6.29 -13.78 -15.41
C LEU A 295 -5.76 -14.62 -16.56
N TYR A 296 -5.21 -15.81 -16.27
CA TYR A 296 -4.89 -16.78 -17.30
C TYR A 296 -5.32 -18.18 -16.89
N VAL A 297 -5.90 -18.92 -17.83
CA VAL A 297 -6.19 -20.34 -17.67
C VAL A 297 -5.82 -21.12 -18.92
N ASP A 298 -5.27 -22.32 -18.73
CA ASP A 298 -4.99 -23.27 -19.82
C ASP A 298 -5.31 -24.72 -19.37
N LEU A 299 -5.63 -25.57 -20.34
CA LEU A 299 -5.87 -27.01 -20.17
C LEU A 299 -4.66 -27.81 -20.65
N LYS A 300 -3.50 -27.57 -20.02
CA LYS A 300 -2.23 -28.22 -20.32
C LYS A 300 -1.37 -28.40 -19.06
N ASN A 301 -0.45 -29.36 -19.12
CA ASN A 301 0.73 -29.40 -18.26
C ASN A 301 1.81 -28.50 -18.83
N THR A 302 1.94 -27.29 -18.29
CA THR A 302 3.17 -26.50 -18.42
C THR A 302 4.14 -26.96 -17.33
N GLU A 303 5.45 -26.74 -17.47
CA GLU A 303 6.42 -27.03 -16.40
C GLU A 303 7.31 -25.84 -16.05
N ASP A 304 7.34 -24.81 -16.92
CA ASP A 304 8.08 -23.56 -16.70
C ASP A 304 7.13 -22.48 -16.16
N TRP A 305 6.91 -22.51 -14.85
CA TRP A 305 5.93 -21.65 -14.17
C TRP A 305 6.39 -20.21 -14.04
N ASP A 306 7.69 -20.00 -13.82
CA ASP A 306 8.30 -18.67 -13.73
C ASP A 306 8.11 -17.93 -15.06
N GLN A 307 8.50 -18.58 -16.17
CA GLN A 307 8.34 -17.99 -17.50
C GLN A 307 6.86 -17.80 -17.87
N LEU A 308 5.97 -18.72 -17.47
CA LEU A 308 4.54 -18.55 -17.69
C LEU A 308 4.02 -17.31 -16.97
N TYR A 309 4.40 -17.13 -15.70
CA TYR A 309 4.00 -15.97 -14.89
C TYR A 309 4.54 -14.67 -15.50
N GLU A 310 5.83 -14.59 -15.81
CA GLU A 310 6.45 -13.40 -16.43
C GLU A 310 5.77 -12.99 -17.73
N ASN A 311 5.35 -13.96 -18.56
CA ASN A 311 4.63 -13.67 -19.80
C ASN A 311 3.22 -13.09 -19.56
N ILE A 312 2.62 -13.36 -18.40
CA ILE A 312 1.29 -12.90 -18.03
C ILE A 312 1.35 -11.56 -17.28
N ASP A 313 2.43 -11.31 -16.52
CA ASP A 313 2.78 -10.12 -15.71
C ASP A 313 2.97 -8.81 -16.55
N HIS A 314 2.41 -8.76 -17.77
CA HIS A 314 2.46 -7.61 -18.67
C HIS A 314 1.08 -7.00 -18.95
N GLY A 315 0.08 -7.27 -18.09
CA GLY A 315 -1.26 -6.69 -18.20
C GLY A 315 -2.02 -7.09 -19.47
N GLN A 316 -1.62 -8.20 -20.11
CA GLN A 316 -2.18 -8.63 -21.40
C GLN A 316 -3.56 -9.30 -21.27
N TYR A 317 -3.99 -9.65 -20.05
CA TYR A 317 -5.22 -10.41 -19.80
C TYR A 317 -6.13 -9.72 -18.77
N ASP A 318 -6.45 -8.45 -18.99
CA ASP A 318 -7.23 -7.58 -18.10
C ASP A 318 -8.75 -7.80 -18.19
N GLN A 319 -9.20 -9.00 -17.85
CA GLN A 319 -10.60 -9.41 -17.98
C GLN A 319 -11.17 -9.93 -16.67
N LEU A 320 -12.47 -9.65 -16.42
CA LEU A 320 -13.17 -10.14 -15.23
C LEU A 320 -13.38 -11.65 -15.26
N THR A 321 -13.33 -12.24 -16.45
CA THR A 321 -13.54 -13.67 -16.68
C THR A 321 -12.66 -14.15 -17.82
N MET A 322 -12.07 -15.33 -17.68
CA MET A 322 -11.39 -16.04 -18.76
C MET A 322 -11.84 -17.48 -18.78
N GLY A 323 -11.84 -18.10 -19.97
CA GLY A 323 -12.11 -19.52 -20.09
C GLY A 323 -11.39 -20.15 -21.27
N VAL A 324 -11.17 -21.45 -21.16
CA VAL A 324 -10.61 -22.30 -22.20
C VAL A 324 -11.37 -23.62 -22.20
N SER A 325 -11.53 -24.23 -23.36
CA SER A 325 -12.23 -25.50 -23.52
C SER A 325 -11.52 -26.41 -24.51
N ASN A 326 -11.59 -27.71 -24.29
CA ASN A 326 -11.29 -28.73 -25.28
C ASN A 326 -12.49 -29.66 -25.47
N SER A 327 -12.33 -30.77 -26.19
CA SER A 327 -13.43 -31.70 -26.48
C SER A 327 -14.02 -32.40 -25.25
N GLY A 328 -13.31 -32.42 -24.12
CA GLY A 328 -13.72 -33.14 -22.91
C GLY A 328 -13.98 -32.25 -21.69
N TYR A 329 -13.45 -31.02 -21.66
CA TYR A 329 -13.41 -30.18 -20.46
C TYR A 329 -13.49 -28.68 -20.78
N GLN A 330 -14.01 -27.92 -19.83
CA GLN A 330 -14.02 -26.45 -19.83
C GLN A 330 -13.44 -25.96 -18.50
N LEU A 331 -12.47 -25.06 -18.58
CA LEU A 331 -11.88 -24.37 -17.43
C LEU A 331 -12.23 -22.89 -17.52
N SER A 332 -12.69 -22.32 -16.41
CA SER A 332 -12.99 -20.90 -16.33
C SER A 332 -12.47 -20.32 -15.03
N ILE A 333 -12.08 -19.04 -15.09
CA ILE A 333 -11.71 -18.22 -13.94
C ILE A 333 -12.49 -16.92 -14.00
N ALA A 334 -12.94 -16.43 -12.85
CA ALA A 334 -13.60 -15.13 -12.70
C ALA A 334 -13.06 -14.41 -11.47
N THR A 335 -13.04 -13.08 -11.52
CA THR A 335 -12.70 -12.23 -10.38
C THR A 335 -13.84 -11.26 -10.06
N ASN A 336 -13.96 -10.88 -8.78
CA ASN A 336 -14.96 -9.90 -8.33
C ASN A 336 -14.67 -8.47 -8.81
N GLN A 337 -13.41 -8.15 -9.13
CA GLN A 337 -13.01 -6.83 -9.58
C GLN A 337 -11.74 -6.85 -10.43
N LEU A 338 -11.59 -5.88 -11.33
CA LEU A 338 -10.35 -5.68 -12.07
C LEU A 338 -9.31 -4.93 -11.26
N ARG A 339 -9.71 -4.01 -10.38
CA ARG A 339 -8.78 -3.14 -9.65
C ARG A 339 -9.45 -2.47 -8.45
N GLY A 340 -8.63 -2.01 -7.51
CA GLY A 340 -9.06 -1.13 -6.43
C GLY A 340 -9.60 -1.87 -5.21
N GLU A 341 -10.37 -1.16 -4.40
CA GLU A 341 -10.95 -1.71 -3.17
C GLU A 341 -12.28 -2.41 -3.46
N SER A 342 -12.50 -3.57 -2.83
CA SER A 342 -13.79 -4.24 -2.77
C SER A 342 -14.21 -4.51 -1.32
N PRO A 343 -15.49 -4.84 -1.07
CA PRO A 343 -15.92 -5.34 0.23
C PRO A 343 -15.35 -6.72 0.55
N SER A 344 -14.86 -6.90 1.78
CA SER A 344 -14.49 -8.20 2.32
C SER A 344 -15.68 -9.16 2.30
N PRO A 345 -15.53 -10.40 1.80
CA PRO A 345 -16.60 -11.39 1.81
C PRO A 345 -16.90 -11.92 3.22
N ILE A 346 -16.03 -11.66 4.20
CA ILE A 346 -16.16 -12.14 5.58
C ILE A 346 -16.75 -11.04 6.47
N THR A 347 -16.22 -9.81 6.39
CA THR A 347 -16.57 -8.71 7.31
C THR A 347 -17.40 -7.60 6.67
N GLY A 348 -17.45 -7.52 5.33
CA GLY A 348 -18.11 -6.44 4.60
C GLY A 348 -17.33 -5.11 4.57
N GLU A 349 -16.18 -5.05 5.24
CA GLU A 349 -15.32 -3.86 5.24
C GLU A 349 -14.67 -3.66 3.88
N THR A 350 -14.57 -2.40 3.43
CA THR A 350 -13.94 -2.06 2.14
C THR A 350 -12.42 -2.06 2.27
N GLY A 351 -11.74 -2.76 1.39
CA GLY A 351 -10.28 -2.87 1.33
C GLY A 351 -9.81 -3.59 0.07
N TYR A 352 -8.53 -3.97 -0.01
CA TYR A 352 -7.99 -4.68 -1.18
C TYR A 352 -8.27 -6.18 -1.14
N PHE A 353 -9.57 -6.52 -1.15
CA PHE A 353 -10.04 -7.90 -1.17
C PHE A 353 -10.28 -8.34 -2.62
N TYR A 354 -9.59 -9.37 -3.05
CA TYR A 354 -9.75 -9.94 -4.38
C TYR A 354 -10.24 -11.37 -4.25
N GLU A 355 -11.35 -11.67 -4.91
CA GLU A 355 -11.92 -13.01 -4.93
C GLU A 355 -11.81 -13.58 -6.33
N TYR A 356 -11.36 -14.82 -6.41
CA TYR A 356 -11.25 -15.59 -7.65
C TYR A 356 -12.05 -16.87 -7.53
N LEU A 357 -12.84 -17.14 -8.55
CA LEU A 357 -13.59 -18.36 -8.72
C LEU A 357 -13.03 -19.11 -9.91
N ILE A 358 -12.50 -20.30 -9.68
CA ILE A 358 -12.03 -21.21 -10.74
C ILE A 358 -12.99 -22.39 -10.79
N VAL A 359 -13.51 -22.69 -11.97
CA VAL A 359 -14.43 -23.79 -12.20
C VAL A 359 -13.91 -24.65 -13.34
N ILE A 360 -13.75 -25.94 -13.08
CA ILE A 360 -13.46 -26.95 -14.10
C ILE A 360 -14.67 -27.87 -14.27
N GLU A 361 -15.18 -27.94 -15.49
CA GLU A 361 -16.39 -28.65 -15.86
C GLU A 361 -16.10 -29.70 -16.93
N LYS A 362 -16.90 -30.77 -16.96
CA LYS A 362 -16.91 -31.70 -18.08
C LYS A 362 -17.58 -31.02 -19.29
N GLY A 363 -16.91 -31.06 -20.43
CA GLY A 363 -17.43 -30.51 -21.69
C GLY A 363 -18.72 -31.19 -22.12
N ALA A 364 -19.62 -30.43 -22.74
CA ALA A 364 -20.85 -30.97 -23.31
C ALA A 364 -20.51 -31.86 -24.51
N SER A 365 -20.67 -33.18 -24.34
CA SER A 365 -20.58 -34.19 -25.39
C SER A 365 -21.80 -34.19 -26.30
#